data_AF-A0A6G9YFW4-F1
#
_entry.id   AF-A0A6G9YFW4-F1
#
_cell.length_a   1.000
_cell.length_b   1.000
_cell.length_c   1.000
_cell.angle_alpha   90.00
_cell.angle_beta   90.00
_cell.angle_gamma   90.00
#
_symmetry.space_group_name_H-M   'P 1'
#
loop_
_entity.id
_entity.type
_entity.pdbx_description
1 polymer ?
#
loop_
_entity_poly.entity_id
_entity_poly.type
_entity_poly.pdbx_seq_one_letter_code
_entity_poly.pdbx_strand_id
1 'polypeptide(L)'
;MADVTLRLSPLPLWESLTPHTIADLAIAAASIAVGWISVILARRSPIGRTLSVSIAVLAAVSVILQIAKISFAYDGHRSLRFVDHVLVTPHRDLVYFNVPLILTYTADILLWLLALALSTASTRVLKHRGASVN
;
A
#
# COMPACT_ATOMS: atom_id res chain seq x y z
N MET A 1 -34.94 -20.64 -8.71
CA MET A 1 -33.89 -20.32 -7.71
C MET A 1 -34.25 -18.98 -7.13
N ALA A 2 -34.42 -18.87 -5.81
CA ALA A 2 -34.69 -17.59 -5.18
C ALA A 2 -33.36 -16.82 -5.10
N ASP A 3 -33.27 -15.70 -5.80
CA ASP A 3 -32.16 -14.76 -5.62
C ASP A 3 -32.29 -14.17 -4.22
N VAL A 4 -31.48 -14.68 -3.30
CA VAL A 4 -31.36 -14.12 -1.95
C VAL A 4 -30.56 -12.82 -2.08
N THR A 5 -31.28 -11.71 -2.18
CA THR A 5 -30.72 -10.37 -2.26
C THR A 5 -30.25 -9.91 -0.88
N LEU A 6 -28.95 -10.07 -0.60
CA LEU A 6 -28.32 -9.58 0.63
C LEU A 6 -27.83 -8.14 0.46
N ARG A 7 -28.37 -7.22 1.27
CA ARG A 7 -27.86 -5.85 1.40
C ARG A 7 -26.57 -5.88 2.21
N LEU A 8 -25.41 -5.81 1.55
CA LEU A 8 -24.10 -5.84 2.22
C LEU A 8 -23.78 -4.55 2.99
N SER A 9 -24.33 -3.40 2.59
CA SER A 9 -24.16 -2.12 3.30
C SER A 9 -25.29 -1.14 2.94
N PRO A 10 -25.82 -0.36 3.89
CA PRO A 10 -26.77 0.71 3.63
C PRO A 10 -26.11 2.05 3.25
N LEU A 11 -24.78 2.15 3.31
CA LEU A 11 -24.06 3.42 3.20
C LEU A 11 -23.89 3.83 1.72
N PRO A 12 -24.02 5.13 1.40
CA PRO A 12 -23.68 5.64 0.08
C PRO A 12 -22.19 5.40 -0.24
N LEU A 13 -21.87 5.24 -1.54
CA LEU A 13 -20.54 4.86 -2.03
C LEU A 13 -19.40 5.69 -1.45
N TRP A 14 -19.61 7.00 -1.28
CA TRP A 14 -18.61 7.91 -0.74
C TRP A 14 -18.29 7.60 0.74
N GLU A 15 -19.27 7.22 1.55
CA GLU A 15 -19.04 6.84 2.96
C GLU A 15 -18.25 5.53 3.07
N SER A 16 -18.45 4.59 2.13
CA SER A 16 -17.67 3.34 2.10
C SER A 16 -16.23 3.53 1.58
N LEU A 17 -16.00 4.44 0.64
CA LEU A 17 -14.70 4.69 0.02
C LEU A 17 -13.80 5.63 0.84
N THR A 18 -14.40 6.54 1.61
CA THR A 18 -13.69 7.53 2.42
C THR A 18 -12.67 6.91 3.39
N PRO A 19 -13.03 5.93 4.25
CA PRO A 19 -12.06 5.35 5.19
C PRO A 19 -10.90 4.65 4.48
N HIS A 20 -11.17 3.94 3.39
CA HIS A 20 -10.15 3.28 2.58
C HIS A 20 -9.19 4.30 1.94
N THR A 21 -9.75 5.35 1.33
CA THR A 21 -8.97 6.43 0.71
C THR A 21 -8.09 7.15 1.74
N ILE A 22 -8.64 7.45 2.93
CA ILE A 22 -7.88 8.08 4.03
C ILE A 22 -6.73 7.17 4.49
N ALA A 23 -6.98 5.87 4.62
CA ALA A 23 -5.94 4.91 5.02
C ALA A 23 -4.79 4.85 4.00
N ASP A 24 -5.11 4.73 2.71
CA ASP A 24 -4.09 4.67 1.64
C ASP A 24 -3.32 6.00 1.51
N LEU A 25 -3.98 7.15 1.70
CA LEU A 25 -3.31 8.46 1.75
C LEU A 25 -2.36 8.58 2.94
N ALA A 26 -2.75 8.07 4.12
CA ALA A 26 -1.88 8.07 5.29
C ALA A 26 -0.62 7.21 5.06
N ILE A 27 -0.77 6.05 4.42
CA ILE A 27 0.36 5.18 4.07
C ILE A 27 1.23 5.83 2.99
N ALA A 28 0.64 6.53 2.01
CA ALA A 28 1.38 7.29 1.00
C ALA A 28 2.24 8.38 1.67
N ALA A 29 1.67 9.14 2.62
CA ALA A 29 2.40 10.14 3.38
C ALA A 29 3.57 9.53 4.18
N ALA A 30 3.34 8.40 4.85
CA ALA A 30 4.39 7.67 5.55
C ALA A 30 5.50 7.19 4.60
N SER A 31 5.14 6.69 3.42
CA SER A 31 6.09 6.25 2.38
C SER A 31 6.95 7.41 1.90
N ILE A 32 6.34 8.58 1.63
CA ILE A 32 7.07 9.80 1.24
C ILE A 32 8.07 10.21 2.34
N ALA A 33 7.65 10.18 3.60
CA ALA A 33 8.53 10.51 4.73
C ALA A 33 9.73 9.55 4.81
N VAL A 34 9.50 8.23 4.68
CA VAL A 34 10.56 7.21 4.67
C VAL A 34 11.51 7.41 3.48
N GLY A 35 10.98 7.69 2.29
CA GLY A 35 11.76 7.98 1.10
C GLY A 35 12.64 9.21 1.29
N TRP A 36 12.08 10.30 1.83
CA TRP A 36 12.81 11.54 2.11
C TRP A 36 13.97 11.33 3.09
N ILE A 37 13.71 10.66 4.23
CA ILE A 37 14.75 10.33 5.22
C ILE A 37 15.86 9.49 4.57
N SER A 38 15.48 8.51 3.76
CA SER A 38 16.42 7.62 3.09
C SER A 38 17.28 8.38 2.07
N VAL A 39 16.71 9.33 1.31
CA VAL A 39 17.49 10.20 0.42
C VAL A 39 18.49 11.07 1.20
N ILE A 40 18.09 11.63 2.35
CA ILE A 40 18.99 12.39 3.21
C ILE A 40 20.15 11.51 3.70
N LEU A 41 19.86 10.29 4.16
CA LEU A 41 20.88 9.34 4.63
C LEU A 41 21.83 8.93 3.50
N ALA A 42 21.32 8.69 2.30
CA ALA A 42 22.11 8.36 1.11
C ALA A 42 23.12 9.46 0.74
N ARG A 43 22.76 10.73 0.98
CA ARG A 43 23.64 11.88 0.74
C ARG A 43 24.69 12.07 1.83
N ARG A 44 24.39 11.70 3.08
CA ARG A 44 25.26 11.94 4.24
C ARG A 44 26.30 10.85 4.49
N SER A 45 26.01 9.59 4.15
CA SER A 45 26.92 8.47 4.43
C SER A 45 27.17 7.62 3.18
N PRO A 46 28.42 7.54 2.68
CA PRO A 46 28.75 6.68 1.55
C PRO A 46 28.62 5.19 1.92
N ILE A 47 28.78 4.84 3.20
CA ILE A 47 28.78 3.46 3.71
C ILE A 47 27.37 2.84 3.63
N GLY A 48 26.32 3.66 3.73
CA GLY A 48 24.92 3.22 3.67
C GLY A 48 24.20 3.60 2.37
N ARG A 49 24.88 4.27 1.43
CA ARG A 49 24.24 4.92 0.28
C ARG A 49 23.38 3.99 -0.55
N THR A 50 23.90 2.80 -0.90
CA THR A 50 23.14 1.83 -1.72
C THR A 50 21.89 1.36 -1.00
N LEU A 51 21.97 1.03 0.29
CA LEU A 51 20.82 0.58 1.09
C LEU A 51 19.77 1.69 1.23
N SER A 52 20.21 2.92 1.49
CA SER A 52 19.33 4.08 1.58
C SER A 52 18.66 4.42 0.24
N VAL A 53 19.37 4.28 -0.88
CA VAL A 53 18.75 4.42 -2.23
C VAL A 53 17.73 3.31 -2.47
N SER A 54 18.03 2.07 -2.12
CA SER A 54 17.08 0.96 -2.26
C SER A 54 15.80 1.22 -1.45
N ILE A 55 15.91 1.65 -0.19
CA ILE A 55 14.74 1.99 0.64
C ILE A 55 13.95 3.15 0.03
N ALA A 56 14.62 4.17 -0.52
CA ALA A 56 13.95 5.27 -1.20
C ALA A 56 13.18 4.82 -2.46
N VAL A 57 13.74 3.89 -3.24
CA VAL A 57 13.05 3.29 -4.39
C VAL A 57 11.84 2.48 -3.95
N LEU A 58 11.98 1.63 -2.92
CA LEU A 58 10.86 0.85 -2.38
C LEU A 58 9.72 1.76 -1.88
N ALA A 59 10.07 2.86 -1.20
CA ALA A 59 9.11 3.86 -0.75
C ALA A 59 8.38 4.54 -1.92
N ALA A 60 9.08 4.85 -3.02
CA ALA A 60 8.45 5.40 -4.21
C ALA A 60 7.48 4.41 -4.88
N VAL A 61 7.85 3.12 -4.94
CA VAL A 61 6.95 2.06 -5.44
C VAL A 61 5.71 1.92 -4.56
N SER A 62 5.86 1.98 -3.23
CA SER A 62 4.72 1.99 -2.29
C SER A 62 3.73 3.13 -2.60
N VAL A 63 4.23 4.35 -2.86
CA VAL A 63 3.35 5.49 -3.24
C VAL A 63 2.55 5.19 -4.50
N ILE A 64 3.20 4.62 -5.52
CA ILE A 64 2.52 4.23 -6.77
C ILE A 64 1.45 3.17 -6.50
N LEU A 65 1.73 2.20 -5.61
CA LEU A 65 0.76 1.18 -5.23
C LEU A 65 -0.45 1.77 -4.49
N GLN A 66 -0.29 2.79 -3.64
CA GLN A 66 -1.45 3.44 -2.99
C GLN A 66 -2.37 4.09 -4.03
N ILE A 67 -1.81 4.74 -5.05
CA ILE A 67 -2.60 5.32 -6.15
C ILE A 67 -3.35 4.21 -6.91
N ALA A 68 -2.68 3.09 -7.18
CA ALA A 68 -3.30 1.94 -7.83
C ALA A 68 -4.44 1.34 -6.99
N LYS A 69 -4.27 1.17 -5.67
CA LYS A 69 -5.31 0.67 -4.77
C LYS A 69 -6.55 1.55 -4.77
N ILE A 70 -6.36 2.87 -4.63
CA ILE A 70 -7.47 3.84 -4.70
C ILE A 70 -8.20 3.73 -6.04
N SER A 71 -7.47 3.59 -7.14
CA SER A 71 -8.05 3.43 -8.48
C SER A 71 -8.84 2.13 -8.61
N PHE A 72 -8.28 1.01 -8.18
CA PHE A 72 -8.94 -0.30 -8.20
C PHE A 72 -10.15 -0.38 -7.28
N ALA A 73 -10.08 0.25 -6.10
CA ALA A 73 -11.23 0.36 -5.21
C ALA A 73 -12.32 1.22 -5.84
N TYR A 74 -11.97 2.36 -6.44
CA TYR A 74 -12.92 3.23 -7.12
C TYR A 74 -13.62 2.53 -8.31
N ASP A 75 -12.86 1.83 -9.15
CA ASP A 75 -13.40 1.05 -10.27
C ASP A 75 -14.25 -0.14 -9.80
N GLY A 76 -13.82 -0.79 -8.73
CA GLY A 76 -14.60 -1.82 -8.04
C GLY A 76 -15.96 -1.28 -7.61
N HIS A 77 -16.00 -0.11 -6.98
CA HIS A 77 -17.21 0.54 -6.51
C HIS A 77 -18.12 1.09 -7.63
N ARG A 78 -17.57 1.58 -8.75
CA ARG A 78 -18.35 2.04 -9.91
C ARG A 78 -19.14 0.93 -10.60
N SER A 79 -18.63 -0.30 -10.54
CA SER A 79 -19.22 -1.47 -11.21
C SER A 79 -20.24 -2.19 -10.33
N LEU A 80 -20.32 -1.84 -9.04
CA LEU A 80 -21.38 -2.30 -8.14
C LEU A 80 -22.68 -1.57 -8.49
N ARG A 81 -23.62 -2.27 -9.15
CA ARG A 81 -24.97 -1.76 -9.34
C ARG A 81 -25.79 -1.98 -8.07
N PHE A 82 -26.30 -0.89 -7.52
CA PHE A 82 -27.32 -0.93 -6.48
C PHE A 82 -28.68 -0.67 -7.13
N VAL A 83 -29.57 -1.65 -7.08
CA VAL A 83 -30.97 -1.50 -7.48
C VAL A 83 -31.80 -1.65 -6.21
N ASP A 84 -32.62 -0.66 -5.88
CA ASP A 84 -33.45 -0.68 -4.66
C ASP A 84 -32.69 -1.04 -3.37
N HIS A 85 -31.46 -0.50 -3.23
CA HIS A 85 -30.58 -0.73 -2.08
C HIS A 85 -30.09 -2.19 -1.94
N VAL A 86 -30.31 -3.01 -2.97
CA VAL A 86 -29.76 -4.35 -3.10
C VAL A 86 -28.53 -4.30 -3.99
N LEU A 87 -27.46 -4.98 -3.57
CA LEU A 87 -26.30 -5.17 -4.41
C LEU A 87 -26.61 -6.21 -5.48
N VAL A 88 -26.65 -5.78 -6.74
CA VAL A 88 -26.86 -6.64 -7.91
C VAL A 88 -25.56 -6.67 -8.69
N THR A 89 -24.64 -7.57 -8.31
CA THR A 89 -23.34 -7.71 -8.96
C THR A 89 -23.18 -9.11 -9.55
N PRO A 90 -22.83 -9.24 -10.84
CA PRO A 90 -22.45 -10.53 -11.42
C PRO A 90 -21.24 -11.11 -10.68
N HIS A 91 -21.26 -12.41 -10.38
CA HIS A 91 -20.17 -13.10 -9.66
C HIS A 91 -18.79 -12.92 -10.32
N ARG A 92 -18.74 -12.79 -11.64
CA ARG A 92 -17.51 -12.60 -12.42
C ARG A 92 -16.84 -11.25 -12.16
N ASP A 93 -17.65 -10.23 -11.91
CA ASP A 93 -17.19 -8.86 -11.72
C ASP A 93 -16.53 -8.73 -10.32
N LEU A 94 -17.12 -9.35 -9.28
CA LEU A 94 -16.56 -9.38 -7.93
C LEU A 94 -15.14 -9.99 -7.84
N VAL A 95 -14.86 -11.05 -8.62
CA VAL A 95 -13.54 -11.70 -8.63
C VAL A 95 -12.52 -10.83 -9.38
N TYR A 96 -12.92 -10.23 -10.49
CA TYR A 96 -12.03 -9.41 -11.32
C TYR A 96 -11.55 -8.15 -10.60
N PHE A 97 -12.32 -7.60 -9.65
CA PHE A 97 -11.95 -6.40 -8.90
C PHE A 97 -11.16 -6.68 -7.62
N ASN A 98 -11.46 -7.76 -6.92
CA ASN A 98 -10.75 -8.09 -5.68
C ASN A 98 -9.34 -8.62 -5.94
N VAL A 99 -9.10 -9.32 -7.06
CA VAL A 99 -7.78 -9.91 -7.35
C VAL A 99 -6.69 -8.83 -7.53
N PRO A 100 -6.84 -7.80 -8.38
CA PRO A 100 -5.86 -6.71 -8.49
C PRO A 100 -5.63 -5.99 -7.16
N LEU A 101 -6.70 -5.72 -6.41
CA LEU A 101 -6.62 -5.05 -5.11
C LEU A 101 -5.83 -5.90 -4.10
N ILE A 102 -6.13 -7.19 -3.97
CA ILE A 102 -5.39 -8.13 -3.11
C ILE A 102 -3.92 -8.22 -3.51
N LEU A 103 -3.63 -8.27 -4.82
CA LEU A 103 -2.25 -8.30 -5.32
C LEU A 103 -1.49 -7.02 -4.95
N THR A 104 -2.10 -5.86 -5.11
CA THR A 104 -1.47 -4.58 -4.72
C THR A 104 -1.26 -4.45 -3.21
N TYR A 105 -2.19 -4.92 -2.38
CA TYR A 105 -2.00 -5.00 -0.93
C TYR A 105 -0.84 -5.93 -0.55
N THR A 106 -0.80 -7.10 -1.15
CA THR A 106 0.24 -8.11 -0.88
C THR A 106 1.62 -7.58 -1.28
N ALA A 107 1.73 -6.98 -2.47
CA ALA A 107 2.96 -6.36 -2.94
C ALA A 107 3.44 -5.26 -1.99
N ASP A 108 2.53 -4.39 -1.54
CA ASP A 108 2.85 -3.30 -0.62
C ASP A 108 3.37 -3.80 0.73
N ILE A 109 2.71 -4.83 1.32
CA ILE A 109 3.19 -5.47 2.55
C ILE A 109 4.60 -6.05 2.37
N LEU A 110 4.85 -6.74 1.26
CA LEU A 110 6.18 -7.31 0.96
C LEU A 110 7.25 -6.22 0.79
N LEU A 111 6.90 -5.09 0.16
CA LEU A 111 7.81 -3.94 0.03
C LEU A 111 8.19 -3.35 1.39
N TRP A 112 7.21 -3.18 2.29
CA TRP A 112 7.46 -2.70 3.65
C TRP A 112 8.32 -3.66 4.47
N LEU A 113 8.06 -4.97 4.36
CA LEU A 113 8.90 -5.99 5.00
C LEU A 113 10.34 -5.95 4.47
N LEU A 114 10.53 -5.78 3.16
CA LEU A 114 11.84 -5.65 2.56
C LEU A 114 12.55 -4.37 3.02
N ALA A 115 11.84 -3.24 3.08
CA ALA A 115 12.38 -1.99 3.58
C ALA A 115 12.84 -2.10 5.06
N LEU A 116 12.06 -2.79 5.90
CA LEU A 116 12.42 -3.09 7.29
C LEU A 116 13.65 -4.00 7.38
N ALA A 117 13.72 -5.04 6.54
CA ALA A 117 14.88 -5.93 6.50
C ALA A 117 16.17 -5.19 6.09
N LEU A 118 16.09 -4.32 5.07
CA LEU A 118 17.22 -3.48 4.65
C LEU A 118 17.63 -2.48 5.73
N SER A 119 16.65 -1.87 6.40
CA SER A 119 16.89 -0.92 7.49
C SER A 119 17.60 -1.59 8.68
N THR A 120 17.12 -2.76 9.12
CA THR A 120 17.75 -3.53 10.21
C THR A 120 19.15 -4.02 9.85
N ALA A 121 19.35 -4.49 8.61
CA ALA A 121 20.66 -4.85 8.10
C ALA A 121 21.64 -3.65 8.13
N SER A 122 21.20 -2.48 7.67
CA SER A 122 22.01 -1.26 7.70
C SER A 122 22.43 -0.88 9.12
N THR A 123 21.53 -1.00 10.09
CA THR A 123 21.79 -0.66 11.49
C THR A 123 22.79 -1.64 12.12
N ARG A 124 22.67 -2.95 11.83
CA ARG A 124 23.63 -3.97 12.29
C ARG A 124 25.03 -3.72 11.73
N VAL A 125 25.15 -3.41 10.44
CA VAL A 125 26.43 -3.11 9.79
C VAL A 125 27.10 -1.88 10.42
N LEU A 126 26.34 -0.82 10.67
CA LEU A 126 26.86 0.39 11.31
C LEU A 126 27.31 0.13 12.75
N LYS A 127 26.55 -0.65 13.53
CA LYS A 127 26.90 -1.01 14.91
C LYS A 127 28.18 -1.85 14.98
N HIS A 128 28.33 -2.87 14.12
CA HIS A 128 29.53 -3.71 14.11
C HIS A 128 30.79 -2.95 13.69
N ARG A 129 30.68 -2.02 12.73
CA ARG A 129 31.83 -1.19 12.34
C ARG A 129 32.22 -0.17 13.41
N GLY A 130 31.24 0.45 14.08
CA GLY A 130 31.51 1.35 15.21
C GLY A 130 32.17 0.67 16.41
N ALA A 131 31.87 -0.62 16.64
CA ALA A 131 32.52 -1.42 17.69
C ALA A 131 33.95 -1.87 17.35
N SER A 132 34.39 -1.79 16.09
CA SER A 132 35.76 -2.15 15.68
C SER A 132 36.75 -0.98 15.68
N VAL A 133 36.27 0.23 15.94
CA VAL A 133 37.05 1.49 15.88
C VAL A 133 37.40 2.00 17.30
N ASN A 134 36.88 1.36 18.35
CA ASN A 134 37.26 1.58 19.75
C ASN A 134 38.00 0.35 20.29
#